data_AF-A0A8J3I713-F1
#
_entry.id   AF-A0A8J3I713-F1
#
_cell.length_a   1.000
_cell.length_b   1.000
_cell.length_c   1.000
_cell.angle_alpha   90.00
_cell.angle_beta   90.00
_cell.angle_gamma   90.00
#
_symmetry.space_group_name_H-M   'P 1'
#
loop_
_entity.id
_entity.type
_entity.pdbx_description
1 polymer ?
#
loop_
_entity_poly.entity_id
_entity_poly.type
_entity_poly.pdbx_seq_one_letter_code
_entity_poly.pdbx_strand_id
1 'polypeptide(L)'
;MTNLRYIHHAVNPPVGGERPSLDTEPAYIDLVTFELPGNVHSYTLRFHLERWSDYYLDRRVHTSTLKRADGVIFVVDSQARKLQDNIACWNELQELLGCLKKDVAKVPLVMHGISATC
;
A
#
# COMPACT_ATOMS: atom_id res chain seq x y z
N MET A 1 -0.39 2.00 12.02
CA MET A 1 -0.02 1.19 10.83
C MET A 1 -1.30 0.79 10.11
N THR A 2 -1.41 1.09 8.82
CA THR A 2 -2.57 0.67 8.00
C THR A 2 -2.52 -0.84 7.78
N ASN A 3 -3.45 -1.56 8.41
CA ASN A 3 -3.50 -3.01 8.35
C ASN A 3 -4.13 -3.44 7.02
N LEU A 4 -3.36 -4.05 6.12
CA LEU A 4 -3.88 -4.54 4.84
C LEU A 4 -4.94 -5.63 5.01
N ARG A 5 -4.95 -6.34 6.15
CA ARG A 5 -6.01 -7.27 6.52
C ARG A 5 -7.34 -6.56 6.77
N TYR A 6 -7.30 -5.33 7.31
CA TYR A 6 -8.50 -4.50 7.46
C TYR A 6 -9.09 -4.14 6.10
N ILE A 7 -8.24 -3.76 5.13
CA ILE A 7 -8.66 -3.48 3.75
C ILE A 7 -9.25 -4.75 3.11
N HIS A 8 -8.57 -5.89 3.24
CA HIS A 8 -9.08 -7.17 2.73
C HIS A 8 -10.47 -7.51 3.27
N HIS A 9 -10.68 -7.39 4.59
CA HIS A 9 -11.98 -7.65 5.22
C HIS A 9 -13.06 -6.63 4.83
N ALA A 10 -12.69 -5.37 4.59
CA ALA A 10 -13.64 -4.34 4.18
C ALA A 10 -14.13 -4.53 2.73
N VAL A 11 -13.25 -5.03 1.85
CA VAL A 11 -13.58 -5.18 0.42
C VAL A 11 -14.20 -6.55 0.09
N ASN A 12 -13.83 -7.60 0.83
CA ASN A 12 -14.45 -8.92 0.75
C ASN A 12 -15.14 -9.27 2.08
N PRO A 13 -16.42 -8.91 2.29
CA PRO A 13 -17.17 -9.40 3.44
C PRO A 13 -17.27 -10.94 3.33
N PRO A 14 -17.04 -11.69 4.42
CA PRO A 14 -16.98 -13.15 4.37
C PRO A 14 -18.34 -13.71 3.94
N VAL A 15 -18.40 -14.31 2.74
CA VAL A 15 -19.46 -15.24 2.36
C VAL A 15 -19.17 -16.54 3.07
N GLY A 16 -20.11 -17.02 3.90
CA GLY A 16 -19.90 -18.07 4.90
C GLY A 16 -19.19 -19.33 4.40
N GLY A 17 -17.88 -19.38 4.63
CA GLY A 17 -17.00 -20.53 4.39
C GLY A 17 -15.85 -20.49 5.40
N GLU A 18 -15.48 -21.67 5.89
CA GLU A 18 -14.64 -21.88 7.08
C GLU A 18 -13.33 -21.07 7.08
N ARG A 19 -13.05 -20.47 8.25
CA ARG A 19 -11.82 -19.72 8.54
C ARG A 19 -10.62 -20.66 8.44
N PRO A 20 -9.60 -20.39 7.60
CA PRO A 20 -8.26 -20.86 7.94
C PRO A 20 -7.84 -20.10 9.21
N SER A 21 -7.75 -20.83 10.31
CA SER A 21 -7.26 -20.34 11.60
C SER A 21 -5.81 -19.91 11.46
N LEU A 22 -5.59 -18.64 11.15
CA LEU A 22 -4.27 -18.00 11.19
C LEU A 22 -4.06 -17.43 12.61
N ASP A 23 -4.04 -18.34 13.58
CA ASP A 23 -3.74 -18.07 14.99
C ASP A 23 -2.22 -18.10 15.21
N THR A 24 -1.48 -17.21 14.55
CA THR A 24 -0.03 -17.12 14.77
C THR A 24 0.46 -15.69 14.52
N GLU A 25 0.65 -14.93 15.62
CA GLU A 25 1.39 -13.66 15.70
C GLU A 25 0.88 -12.54 14.74
N PRO A 26 1.27 -11.26 14.86
CA PRO A 26 0.74 -10.23 13.95
C PRO A 26 1.37 -10.43 12.56
N ALA A 27 0.74 -11.26 11.73
CA ALA A 27 1.17 -11.50 10.36
C ALA A 27 1.18 -10.18 9.58
N TYR A 28 2.38 -9.62 9.40
CA TYR A 28 2.70 -8.57 8.45
C TYR A 28 2.45 -9.14 7.05
N ILE A 29 1.21 -9.04 6.58
CA ILE A 29 0.89 -9.38 5.19
C ILE A 29 1.33 -8.18 4.35
N ASP A 30 2.42 -8.36 3.58
CA ASP A 30 2.99 -7.33 2.70
C ASP A 30 2.34 -7.30 1.32
N LEU A 31 1.56 -8.32 0.95
CA LEU A 31 0.82 -8.38 -0.31
C LEU A 31 -0.63 -8.83 -0.06
N VAL A 32 -1.60 -8.03 -0.51
CA VAL A 32 -3.02 -8.41 -0.52
C VAL A 32 -3.56 -8.30 -1.93
N THR A 33 -4.31 -9.32 -2.36
CA THR A 33 -5.05 -9.30 -3.63
C THR A 33 -6.54 -9.30 -3.32
N PHE A 34 -7.31 -8.44 -3.97
CA PHE A 34 -8.76 -8.39 -3.84
C PHE A 34 -9.43 -7.97 -5.14
N GLU A 35 -10.73 -8.26 -5.25
CA GLU A 35 -11.56 -7.85 -6.38
C GLU A 35 -12.59 -6.85 -5.89
N LEU A 36 -12.91 -5.84 -6.71
CA LEU A 36 -13.99 -4.92 -6.38
C LEU A 36 -15.34 -5.53 -6.78
N PRO A 37 -16.39 -5.37 -5.97
CA PRO A 37 -17.74 -5.77 -6.35
C PRO A 37 -18.20 -5.03 -7.61
N GLY A 38 -18.71 -5.79 -8.58
CA GLY A 38 -19.22 -5.26 -9.84
C GLY A 38 -18.24 -5.42 -11.01
N ASN A 39 -18.77 -5.26 -12.23
CA ASN A 39 -17.98 -5.38 -13.45
C ASN A 39 -17.91 -4.03 -14.15
N VAL A 40 -16.74 -3.69 -14.68
CA VAL A 40 -16.58 -2.54 -15.58
C VAL A 40 -16.66 -3.06 -17.00
N HIS A 41 -17.77 -2.77 -17.70
CA HIS A 41 -17.95 -3.15 -19.12
C HIS A 41 -17.67 -4.63 -19.44
N SER A 42 -17.94 -5.56 -18.51
CA SER A 42 -17.65 -7.01 -18.56
C SER A 42 -16.27 -7.48 -18.07
N TYR A 43 -15.44 -6.58 -17.53
CA TYR A 43 -14.18 -6.94 -16.87
C TYR A 43 -14.33 -6.99 -15.35
N THR A 44 -13.76 -8.03 -14.75
CA THR A 44 -13.51 -8.11 -13.31
C THR A 44 -12.19 -7.43 -13.00
N LEU A 45 -12.21 -6.44 -12.11
CA LEU A 45 -11.01 -5.72 -11.69
C LEU A 45 -10.40 -6.39 -10.46
N ARG A 46 -9.14 -6.77 -10.59
CA ARG A 46 -8.33 -7.35 -9.51
C ARG A 46 -7.21 -6.39 -9.13
N PHE A 47 -7.13 -6.06 -7.86
CA PHE A 47 -6.12 -5.18 -7.29
C PHE A 47 -5.07 -6.00 -6.55
N HIS A 48 -3.81 -5.62 -6.75
CA HIS A 48 -2.67 -6.14 -6.00
C HIS A 48 -2.07 -4.98 -5.20
N LEU A 49 -2.13 -5.09 -3.87
CA LEU A 49 -1.63 -4.09 -2.95
C LEU A 49 -0.36 -4.61 -2.28
N GLU A 50 0.77 -4.01 -2.63
CA GLU A 50 2.08 -4.31 -2.07
C GLU A 50 2.48 -3.20 -1.07
N ARG A 51 2.75 -3.57 0.18
CA ARG A 51 3.33 -2.67 1.17
C ARG A 51 4.84 -2.65 1.01
N TRP A 52 5.39 -1.45 1.06
CA TRP A 52 6.82 -1.23 1.29
C TRP A 52 7.11 -1.31 2.80
N SER A 53 8.09 -2.14 3.21
CA SER A 53 8.57 -2.23 4.60
C SER A 53 9.98 -1.65 4.74
N ASP A 54 10.23 -0.95 5.84
CA ASP A 54 11.20 0.15 5.87
C ASP A 54 12.64 -0.22 6.25
N TYR A 55 12.98 -1.48 6.55
CA TYR A 55 14.22 -1.71 7.31
C TYR A 55 15.42 -2.32 6.57
N TYR A 56 15.25 -3.03 5.46
CA TYR A 56 16.39 -3.74 4.82
C TYR A 56 16.32 -3.89 3.30
N LEU A 57 15.34 -3.24 2.65
CA LEU A 57 15.06 -3.57 1.27
C LEU A 57 15.86 -2.67 0.32
N ASP A 58 16.64 -3.32 -0.56
CA ASP A 58 17.45 -2.69 -1.59
C ASP A 58 16.58 -1.75 -2.44
N ARG A 59 17.05 -0.52 -2.66
CA ARG A 59 16.43 0.51 -3.51
C ARG A 59 16.02 -0.04 -4.90
N ARG A 60 16.70 -1.07 -5.40
CA ARG A 60 16.34 -1.80 -6.65
C ARG A 60 14.99 -2.49 -6.58
N VAL A 61 14.63 -3.04 -5.41
CA VAL A 61 13.33 -3.69 -5.20
C VAL A 61 12.23 -2.63 -5.22
N HIS A 62 12.41 -1.51 -4.52
CA HIS A 62 11.46 -0.39 -4.55
C HIS A 62 11.24 0.15 -5.96
N THR A 63 12.33 0.33 -6.70
CA THR A 63 12.27 0.74 -8.11
C THR A 63 11.49 -0.27 -8.95
N SER A 64 11.67 -1.57 -8.71
CA SER A 64 10.99 -2.63 -9.44
C SER A 64 9.49 -2.71 -9.11
N THR A 65 9.11 -2.53 -7.85
CA THR A 65 7.72 -2.45 -7.41
C THR A 65 7.03 -1.23 -8.04
N LEU A 66 7.63 -0.04 -7.94
CA LEU A 66 7.09 1.19 -8.54
C LEU A 66 7.03 1.15 -10.07
N LYS A 67 7.89 0.37 -10.71
CA LYS A 67 7.82 0.14 -12.16
C LYS A 67 6.52 -0.57 -12.56
N ARG A 68 6.09 -1.56 -11.75
CA ARG A 68 4.86 -2.35 -11.96
C ARG A 68 3.61 -1.68 -11.40
N ALA A 69 3.75 -0.70 -10.51
CA ALA A 69 2.62 -0.03 -9.88
C ALA A 69 1.86 0.89 -10.84
N ASP A 70 0.54 0.72 -10.87
CA ASP A 70 -0.41 1.60 -11.58
C ASP A 70 -0.83 2.82 -10.74
N GLY A 71 -0.63 2.76 -9.42
CA GLY A 71 -0.92 3.85 -8.48
C GLY A 71 -0.19 3.69 -7.15
N VAL A 72 -0.14 4.76 -6.36
CA VAL A 72 0.59 4.82 -5.09
C VAL A 72 -0.31 5.35 -3.98
N ILE A 73 -0.32 4.66 -2.84
CA ILE A 73 -0.90 5.18 -1.59
C ILE A 73 0.26 5.58 -0.69
N PHE A 74 0.46 6.89 -0.51
CA PHE A 74 1.48 7.42 0.37
C PHE A 74 0.90 7.62 1.78
N VAL A 75 1.33 6.79 2.73
CA VAL A 75 0.84 6.81 4.10
C VAL A 75 1.73 7.71 4.96
N VAL A 76 1.13 8.70 5.61
CA VAL A 76 1.82 9.74 6.41
C VAL A 76 1.47 9.55 7.88
N ASP A 77 2.46 9.53 8.77
CA ASP A 77 2.20 9.55 10.22
C ASP A 77 1.96 11.00 10.68
N SER A 78 0.78 11.28 11.23
CA SER A 78 0.38 12.65 11.59
C SER A 78 1.04 13.18 12.87
N GLN A 79 1.84 12.36 13.57
CA GLN A 79 2.58 12.82 14.75
C GLN A 79 3.65 13.84 14.35
N ALA A 80 3.73 14.96 15.07
CA ALA A 80 4.68 16.04 14.76
C ALA A 80 6.15 15.55 14.70
N ARG A 81 6.53 14.60 15.56
CA ARG A 81 7.88 13.99 15.58
C ARG A 81 8.21 13.20 14.30
N LYS A 82 7.20 12.80 13.54
CA LYS A 82 7.32 12.03 12.30
C LYS A 82 7.38 12.88 11.04
N LEU A 83 7.29 14.21 11.16
CA LEU A 83 7.34 15.11 10.01
C LEU A 83 8.61 14.92 9.16
N GLN A 84 9.77 14.82 9.78
CA GLN A 84 11.04 14.65 9.06
C GLN A 84 11.10 13.29 8.34
N ASP A 85 10.64 12.23 9.01
CA ASP A 85 10.52 10.89 8.41
C ASP A 85 9.59 10.92 7.19
N ASN A 86 8.42 11.55 7.30
CA ASN A 86 7.47 11.69 6.20
C ASN A 86 8.06 12.44 5.01
N ILE A 87 8.80 13.54 5.27
CA ILE A 87 9.47 14.32 4.22
C ILE A 87 10.57 13.48 3.54
N ALA A 88 11.36 12.74 4.31
CA ALA A 88 12.39 11.87 3.77
C ALA A 88 11.81 10.77 2.86
N CYS A 89 10.76 10.08 3.31
CA CYS A 89 10.06 9.07 2.50
C CYS A 89 9.43 9.69 1.24
N TRP A 90 8.90 10.91 1.32
CA TRP A 90 8.34 11.61 0.16
C TRP A 90 9.41 11.92 -0.88
N ASN A 91 10.55 12.46 -0.44
CA ASN A 91 11.68 12.76 -1.33
C ASN A 91 12.21 11.48 -1.99
N GLU A 92 12.34 10.37 -1.24
CA GLU A 92 12.76 9.09 -1.81
C GLU A 92 11.79 8.60 -2.89
N LEU A 93 10.48 8.69 -2.66
CA LEU A 93 9.47 8.34 -3.66
C LEU A 93 9.65 9.17 -4.94
N GLN A 94 9.85 10.49 -4.81
CA GLN A 94 10.06 11.37 -5.96
C GLN A 94 11.33 11.00 -6.74
N GLU A 95 12.43 10.72 -6.05
CA GLU A 95 13.67 10.29 -6.69
C GLU A 95 13.49 8.97 -7.45
N LEU A 96 12.83 7.98 -6.83
CA LEU A 96 12.58 6.68 -7.46
C LEU A 96 11.70 6.79 -8.70
N LEU A 97 10.64 7.59 -8.64
CA LEU A 97 9.81 7.89 -9.79
C LEU A 97 10.62 8.61 -10.88
N GLY A 98 11.49 9.55 -10.49
CA GLY A 98 12.43 10.23 -11.38
C GLY A 98 13.38 9.26 -12.10
N CYS A 99 13.94 8.27 -11.40
CA CYS A 99 14.75 7.20 -12.00
C CYS A 99 13.95 6.38 -13.03
N LEU A 100 12.64 6.26 -12.85
CA LEU A 100 11.73 5.60 -13.78
C LEU A 100 11.20 6.53 -14.88
N LYS A 101 11.65 7.79 -14.94
CA LYS A 101 11.13 8.86 -15.82
C LYS A 101 9.62 9.08 -15.65
N LYS A 102 9.08 8.77 -14.46
CA LYS A 102 7.70 9.05 -14.07
C LYS A 102 7.67 10.34 -13.27
N ASP A 103 6.69 11.19 -13.56
CA ASP A 103 6.41 12.39 -12.77
C ASP A 103 5.40 12.04 -11.68
N VAL A 104 5.69 12.38 -10.43
CA VAL A 104 4.78 12.15 -9.29
C VAL A 104 3.42 12.81 -9.52
N ALA A 105 3.36 13.94 -10.24
CA ALA A 105 2.12 14.63 -10.56
C ALA A 105 1.24 13.87 -11.59
N LYS A 106 1.81 12.88 -12.29
CA LYS A 106 1.11 12.08 -13.31
C LYS A 106 0.77 10.67 -12.85
N VAL A 107 1.32 10.23 -11.73
CA VAL A 107 0.98 8.93 -11.12
C VAL A 107 -0.31 9.10 -10.31
N PRO A 108 -1.30 8.19 -10.44
CA PRO A 108 -2.43 8.14 -9.53
C PRO A 108 -1.94 7.97 -8.09
N LEU A 109 -1.98 9.06 -7.31
CA LEU A 109 -1.41 9.10 -5.97
C LEU A 109 -2.45 9.58 -4.96
N VAL A 110 -2.59 8.85 -3.86
CA VAL A 110 -3.43 9.22 -2.71
C VAL A 110 -2.54 9.37 -1.49
N MET A 111 -2.64 10.51 -0.78
CA MET A 111 -2.04 10.68 0.54
C MET A 111 -3.03 10.28 1.63
N HIS A 112 -2.60 9.44 2.57
CA HIS A 112 -3.41 8.98 3.69
C HIS A 112 -2.70 9.25 5.02
N GLY A 113 -3.23 10.19 5.81
CA GLY A 113 -2.73 10.46 7.16
C GLY A 113 -3.25 9.45 8.16
N ILE A 114 -2.36 8.83 8.93
CA ILE A 114 -2.71 8.02 10.10
C ILE A 114 -2.36 8.77 11.38
N SER A 115 -3.33 8.85 12.29
CA SER A 115 -3.08 9.31 13.66
C SER A 115 -3.00 8.09 14.57
N ALA A 116 -1.87 7.91 15.25
CA ALA A 116 -1.85 7.06 16.42
C ALA A 116 -2.65 7.79 17.49
N THR A 117 -3.92 7.40 17.68
CA THR A 117 -4.67 7.80 18.87
C THR A 117 -3.88 7.29 20.07
N CYS A 118 -3.46 8.20 20.95
CA CYS A 118 -2.97 7.85 22.28
C CYS A 118 -4.06 7.12 23.07
#